data_AF-A0A2W6DQL9-F1
#
_entry.id   AF-A0A2W6DQL9-F1
#
_cell.length_a   1.000
_cell.length_b   1.000
_cell.length_c   1.000
_cell.angle_alpha   90.00
_cell.angle_beta   90.00
_cell.angle_gamma   90.00
#
_symmetry.space_group_name_H-M   'P 1'
#
loop_
_entity.id
_entity.type
_entity.pdbx_description
1 polymer ?
#
loop_
_entity_poly.entity_id
_entity_poly.type
_entity_poly.pdbx_seq_one_letter_code
_entity_poly.pdbx_strand_id
1 'polypeptide(L)'
;APLMILGRRVVVRLRLDHVDWDFGDGQSDAPAAAGKAYDGAKDPCKTVACPSYYGHTYLGTGAMTVTAQASWVASFTVDGGPGLSIPGTVSGPVATAALQVKQARGVLVPNPPDR
;
A
#
# COMPACT_ATOMS: atom_id res chain seq x y z
N ALA A 1 24.25 8.42 -4.24
CA ALA A 1 25.38 9.23 -4.71
C ALA A 1 24.86 10.22 -5.76
N PRO A 2 25.43 11.43 -5.90
CA PRO A 2 25.09 12.33 -6.99
C PRO A 2 25.38 11.67 -8.34
N LEU A 3 24.49 11.86 -9.32
CA LEU A 3 24.67 11.36 -10.68
C LEU A 3 25.41 12.43 -11.49
N MET A 4 26.47 12.06 -12.19
CA MET A 4 27.15 12.98 -13.12
C MET A 4 26.63 12.74 -14.53
N ILE A 5 26.06 13.76 -15.15
CA ILE A 5 25.60 13.71 -16.55
C ILE A 5 26.34 14.80 -17.31
N LEU A 6 27.14 14.42 -18.31
CA LEU A 6 27.95 15.36 -19.10
C LEU A 6 28.82 16.29 -18.22
N GLY A 7 29.40 15.75 -17.14
CA GLY A 7 30.23 16.50 -16.19
C GLY A 7 29.46 17.39 -15.20
N ARG A 8 28.12 17.41 -15.26
CA ARG A 8 27.25 18.18 -14.37
C ARG A 8 26.70 17.30 -13.26
N ARG A 9 26.62 17.83 -12.05
CA ARG A 9 26.01 17.13 -10.91
C ARG A 9 24.50 17.22 -11.03
N VAL A 10 23.85 16.07 -11.17
CA VAL A 10 22.40 15.94 -11.18
C VAL A 10 21.93 15.23 -9.93
N VAL A 11 20.93 15.81 -9.26
CA VAL A 11 20.25 15.20 -8.12
C VAL A 11 18.79 14.99 -8.52
N VAL A 12 18.35 13.74 -8.48
CA VAL A 12 16.96 13.35 -8.74
C VAL A 12 16.25 13.14 -7.41
N ARG A 13 15.01 13.62 -7.32
CA ARG A 13 14.11 13.43 -6.17
C ARG A 13 12.82 12.79 -6.66
N LEU A 14 12.40 11.75 -5.95
CA LEU A 14 11.12 11.07 -6.17
C LEU A 14 10.12 11.47 -5.10
N ARG A 15 8.86 11.62 -5.50
CA ARG A 15 7.73 11.78 -4.59
C ARG A 15 6.65 10.80 -5.01
N LEU A 16 6.06 10.12 -4.02
CA LEU A 16 4.90 9.27 -4.28
C LEU A 16 3.76 10.10 -4.87
N ASP A 17 3.17 9.56 -5.92
CA ASP A 17 2.01 10.16 -6.60
C ASP A 17 0.72 9.46 -6.15
N HIS A 18 0.62 8.15 -6.36
CA HIS A 18 -0.48 7.31 -5.92
C HIS A 18 -0.04 5.85 -5.75
N VAL A 19 -0.94 5.03 -5.17
CA VAL A 19 -0.80 3.58 -5.13
C VAL A 19 -2.08 2.96 -5.68
N ASP A 20 -1.98 2.17 -6.75
CA ASP A 20 -3.10 1.41 -7.30
C ASP A 20 -3.26 0.10 -6.52
N TRP A 21 -4.43 -0.13 -5.94
CA TRP A 21 -4.80 -1.35 -5.22
C TRP A 21 -5.82 -2.16 -5.99
N ASP A 22 -5.62 -3.47 -6.03
CA ASP A 22 -6.64 -4.47 -6.36
C ASP A 22 -6.80 -5.40 -5.15
N PHE A 23 -8.00 -5.52 -4.60
CA PHE A 23 -8.27 -6.33 -3.42
C PHE A 23 -8.63 -7.78 -3.74
N GLY A 24 -8.73 -8.16 -5.01
CA GLY A 24 -9.02 -9.52 -5.46
C GLY A 24 -10.49 -9.94 -5.31
N ASP A 25 -11.37 -9.05 -4.85
CA ASP A 25 -12.82 -9.24 -4.79
C ASP A 25 -13.58 -8.42 -5.86
N GLY A 26 -12.85 -7.91 -6.86
CA GLY A 26 -13.36 -7.03 -7.91
C GLY A 26 -13.40 -5.55 -7.54
N GLN A 27 -13.00 -5.19 -6.31
CA GLN A 27 -12.85 -3.80 -5.90
C GLN A 27 -11.39 -3.33 -6.02
N SER A 28 -11.23 -2.07 -6.39
CA SER A 28 -9.95 -1.39 -6.52
C SER A 28 -10.05 0.04 -6.00
N ASP A 29 -8.92 0.62 -5.64
CA ASP A 29 -8.82 2.02 -5.22
C ASP A 29 -7.40 2.55 -5.48
N ALA A 30 -7.26 3.86 -5.63
CA ALA A 30 -6.03 4.53 -6.06
C ALA A 30 -5.72 5.77 -5.19
N PRO A 31 -5.46 5.61 -3.88
CA PRO A 31 -5.15 6.72 -2.99
C PRO A 31 -3.86 7.45 -3.40
N ALA A 32 -3.88 8.78 -3.31
CA ALA A 32 -2.70 9.63 -3.51
C ALA A 32 -1.63 9.50 -2.39
N ALA A 33 -1.93 8.75 -1.33
CA ALA A 33 -1.02 8.50 -0.22
C ALA A 33 -0.97 7.01 0.10
N ALA A 34 0.24 6.48 0.34
CA ALA A 34 0.43 5.08 0.72
C ALA A 34 -0.06 4.72 2.14
N GLY A 35 -0.55 5.69 2.92
CA GLY A 35 -0.86 5.51 4.34
C GLY A 35 0.39 5.36 5.22
N LYS A 36 0.19 4.94 6.48
CA LYS A 36 1.30 4.61 7.40
C LYS A 36 1.89 3.24 7.03
N ALA A 37 3.22 3.13 7.00
CA ALA A 37 3.90 1.85 6.89
C ALA A 37 3.51 0.90 8.04
N TYR A 38 3.21 -0.35 7.70
CA TYR A 38 2.83 -1.37 8.67
C TYR A 38 4.06 -2.02 9.31
N ASP A 39 4.20 -1.96 10.64
CA ASP A 39 5.20 -2.69 11.41
C ASP A 39 4.53 -3.83 12.19
N GLY A 40 4.59 -5.05 11.68
CA GLY A 40 3.92 -6.20 12.32
C GLY A 40 4.39 -6.53 13.73
N ALA A 41 5.56 -6.04 14.17
CA ALA A 41 6.05 -6.22 15.54
C ALA A 41 5.56 -5.11 16.49
N LYS A 42 5.34 -3.90 15.97
CA LYS A 42 5.03 -2.71 16.79
C LYS A 42 3.61 -2.18 16.62
N ASP A 43 2.90 -2.62 15.59
CA ASP A 43 1.55 -2.19 15.25
C ASP A 43 0.55 -3.32 15.50
N PRO A 44 0.14 -3.56 16.76
CA PRO A 44 -0.82 -4.60 17.12
C PRO A 44 -2.23 -4.11 16.80
N CYS A 45 -2.51 -3.73 15.55
CA CYS A 45 -3.89 -3.46 15.21
C CYS A 45 -4.69 -4.77 15.31
N LYS A 46 -5.45 -4.90 16.40
CA LYS A 46 -6.27 -6.08 16.70
C LYS A 46 -7.77 -5.82 16.50
N THR A 47 -8.12 -4.63 16.03
CA THR A 47 -9.49 -4.22 15.76
C THR A 47 -9.76 -4.28 14.25
N VAL A 48 -11.03 -4.44 13.88
CA VAL A 48 -11.46 -4.53 12.47
C VAL A 48 -11.10 -3.25 11.70
N ALA A 49 -11.15 -2.10 12.36
CA ALA A 49 -10.70 -0.82 11.82
C ALA A 49 -9.36 -0.43 12.45
N CYS A 50 -8.39 -0.09 11.60
CA CYS A 50 -7.06 0.38 12.00
C CYS A 50 -6.89 1.82 11.51
N PRO A 51 -7.26 2.83 12.33
CA PRO A 51 -7.13 4.22 11.93
C PRO A 51 -5.67 4.52 11.56
N SER A 52 -5.45 5.28 10.48
CA SER A 52 -4.14 5.61 9.88
C SER A 52 -3.52 4.56 8.95
N TYR A 53 -4.06 3.35 8.91
CA TYR A 53 -3.67 2.35 7.91
C TYR A 53 -4.63 2.39 6.75
N TYR A 54 -4.08 2.16 5.56
CA TYR A 54 -4.88 1.90 4.39
C TYR A 54 -5.42 0.46 4.47
N GLY A 55 -6.71 0.27 4.18
CA GLY A 55 -7.36 -1.02 4.39
C GLY A 55 -8.67 -1.14 3.63
N HIS A 56 -9.19 -2.36 3.59
CA HIS A 56 -10.36 -2.77 2.81
C HIS A 56 -11.27 -3.67 3.63
N THR A 57 -12.58 -3.58 3.42
CA THR A 57 -13.57 -4.44 4.09
C THR A 57 -14.15 -5.43 3.09
N TYR A 58 -13.86 -6.71 3.28
CA TYR A 58 -14.44 -7.79 2.48
C TYR A 58 -15.86 -8.12 2.94
N LEU A 59 -16.79 -8.20 1.99
CA LEU A 59 -18.17 -8.65 2.26
C LEU A 59 -18.36 -10.16 2.01
N GLY A 60 -17.50 -10.75 1.17
CA GLY A 60 -17.50 -12.17 0.84
C GLY A 60 -16.38 -12.96 1.53
N THR A 61 -16.58 -14.26 1.67
CA THR A 61 -15.51 -15.19 2.07
C THR A 61 -14.86 -15.82 0.84
N GLY A 62 -13.60 -16.20 0.96
CA GLY A 62 -12.88 -16.81 -0.15
C GLY A 62 -11.38 -16.56 -0.10
N ALA A 63 -10.69 -17.12 -1.09
CA ALA A 63 -9.30 -16.80 -1.37
C ALA A 63 -9.24 -15.49 -2.15
N MET A 64 -8.41 -14.55 -1.70
CA MET A 64 -8.21 -13.25 -2.32
C MET A 64 -6.74 -13.07 -2.67
N THR A 65 -6.46 -12.44 -3.82
CA THR A 65 -5.11 -12.00 -4.18
C THR A 65 -5.10 -10.48 -4.21
N VAL A 66 -4.47 -9.88 -3.21
CA VAL A 66 -4.31 -8.42 -3.14
C VAL A 66 -3.06 -8.01 -3.88
N THR A 67 -3.15 -6.96 -4.69
CA THR A 67 -2.00 -6.33 -5.33
C THR A 67 -1.93 -4.84 -5.03
N ALA A 68 -0.70 -4.30 -5.03
CA ALA A 68 -0.44 -2.88 -4.87
C ALA A 68 0.70 -2.44 -5.80
N GLN A 69 0.49 -1.37 -6.56
CA GLN A 69 1.53 -0.75 -7.39
C GLN A 69 1.68 0.73 -7.05
N ALA A 70 2.86 1.13 -6.58
CA ALA A 70 3.16 2.53 -6.31
C ALA A 70 3.66 3.23 -7.58
N SER A 71 3.18 4.46 -7.80
CA SER A 71 3.59 5.35 -8.87
C SER A 71 4.23 6.62 -8.29
N TRP A 72 5.32 7.09 -8.90
CA TRP A 72 6.07 8.26 -8.45
C TRP A 72 6.20 9.31 -9.54
N VAL A 73 6.21 10.57 -9.12
CA VAL A 73 6.68 11.70 -9.94
C VAL A 73 8.11 12.04 -9.57
N ALA A 74 8.87 12.56 -10.54
CA ALA A 74 10.27 12.89 -10.36
C ALA A 74 10.56 14.37 -10.64
N SER A 75 11.56 14.90 -9.95
CA SER A 75 12.16 16.21 -10.23
C SER A 75 13.68 16.11 -10.16
N PHE A 76 14.38 17.03 -10.81
CA PHE A 76 15.84 17.07 -10.78
C PHE A 76 16.37 18.50 -10.62
N THR A 77 17.58 18.60 -10.07
CA THR A 77 18.37 19.85 -10.01
C THR A 77 19.72 19.61 -10.67
N VAL A 78 20.24 20.62 -11.39
CA VAL A 78 21.59 20.59 -11.99
C VAL A 78 22.49 21.56 -11.24
N ASP A 79 23.63 21.09 -10.75
CA ASP A 79 24.63 21.84 -10.00
C ASP A 79 24.04 22.67 -8.83
N GLY A 80 22.96 22.17 -8.21
CA GLY A 80 22.27 22.85 -7.10
C GLY A 80 21.32 23.98 -7.52
N GLY A 81 21.05 24.15 -8.82
CA GLY A 81 20.07 25.10 -9.35
C GLY A 81 18.61 24.73 -9.06
N PRO A 82 17.65 25.46 -9.65
CA PRO A 82 16.22 25.23 -9.45
C PRO A 82 15.78 23.80 -9.79
N GLY A 83 14.75 23.32 -9.08
CA GLY A 83 14.13 22.03 -9.37
C GLY A 83 13.29 22.09 -10.64
N LEU A 84 13.51 21.14 -11.54
CA LEU A 84 12.72 20.94 -12.75
C LEU A 84 11.95 19.63 -12.66
N SER A 85 10.66 19.65 -12.96
CA SER A 85 9.82 18.44 -12.99
C SER A 85 10.15 17.60 -14.22
N ILE A 86 10.15 16.28 -14.04
CA ILE A 86 10.21 15.32 -15.14
C ILE A 86 8.76 14.95 -15.49
N PRO A 87 8.30 15.16 -16.73
CA PRO A 87 6.93 14.82 -17.13
C PRO A 87 6.64 13.32 -16.98
N GLY A 88 5.44 13.01 -16.48
CA GLY A 88 4.94 11.64 -16.32
C GLY A 88 5.20 11.01 -14.95
N THR A 89 4.82 9.75 -14.83
CA THR A 89 5.04 8.92 -13.65
C THR A 89 5.92 7.73 -13.99
N VAL A 90 6.62 7.21 -12.98
CA VAL A 90 7.28 5.91 -13.04
C VAL A 90 6.57 4.97 -12.06
N SER A 91 6.21 3.78 -12.52
CA SER A 91 5.57 2.77 -11.69
C SER A 91 6.57 1.77 -11.16
N GLY A 92 6.33 1.29 -9.95
CA GLY A 92 7.16 0.33 -9.26
C GLY A 92 6.82 -1.12 -9.59
N PRO A 93 7.58 -2.06 -9.01
CA PRO A 93 7.16 -3.44 -9.01
C PRO A 93 5.81 -3.58 -8.28
N VAL A 94 4.99 -4.51 -8.75
CA VAL A 94 3.75 -4.89 -8.09
C VAL A 94 4.07 -5.72 -6.86
N ALA A 95 3.52 -5.34 -5.71
CA ALA A 95 3.49 -6.16 -4.51
C ALA A 95 2.24 -7.04 -4.51
N THR A 96 2.33 -8.27 -3.99
CA THR A 96 1.22 -9.22 -3.96
C THR A 96 1.12 -9.91 -2.61
N ALA A 97 -0.10 -10.09 -2.11
CA ALA A 97 -0.39 -10.83 -0.89
C ALA A 97 -1.61 -11.76 -1.09
N ALA A 98 -1.47 -13.03 -0.73
CA ALA A 98 -2.57 -13.97 -0.72
C ALA A 98 -3.26 -13.97 0.65
N LEU A 99 -4.59 -13.83 0.66
CA LEU A 99 -5.41 -13.81 1.86
C LEU A 99 -6.49 -14.89 1.79
N GLN A 100 -6.87 -15.44 2.95
CA GLN A 100 -8.06 -16.26 3.10
C GLN A 100 -9.06 -15.53 3.99
N VAL A 101 -10.10 -14.96 3.38
CA VAL A 101 -11.19 -14.31 4.10
C VAL A 101 -12.15 -15.37 4.62
N LYS A 102 -12.40 -15.35 5.93
CA LYS A 102 -13.29 -16.26 6.63
C LYS A 102 -14.34 -15.47 7.40
N GLN A 103 -15.53 -16.04 7.52
CA GLN A 103 -16.58 -15.51 8.38
C GLN A 103 -16.74 -16.40 9.60
N ALA A 104 -16.92 -15.77 10.76
CA ALA A 104 -17.30 -16.46 11.99
C ALA A 104 -18.72 -16.02 12.38
N ARG A 105 -19.54 -16.98 12.80
CA ARG A 105 -20.88 -16.73 13.35
C ARG A 105 -20.98 -17.34 14.74
N GLY A 106 -21.22 -16.51 15.74
CA GLY A 106 -21.58 -16.99 17.08
C GLY A 106 -22.97 -17.61 17.03
N VAL A 107 -23.11 -18.81 17.58
CA VAL A 107 -24.41 -19.45 17.82
C VAL A 107 -24.53 -19.72 19.31
N LEU A 108 -25.68 -19.40 19.90
CA LEU A 108 -25.98 -19.80 21.27
C LEU A 108 -26.19 -21.31 21.28
N VAL A 109 -25.35 -22.02 22.03
CA VAL A 109 -25.49 -23.48 22.23
C VAL A 109 -26.02 -23.74 23.64
N PRO A 110 -26.86 -24.78 23.84
CA PRO A 110 -27.26 -25.22 25.17
C PRO A 110 -26.03 -25.53 26.04
N ASN A 111 -26.16 -25.29 27.34
CA ASN A 111 -25.08 -25.61 28.28
C ASN A 111 -24.76 -27.12 28.19
N PRO A 112 -23.49 -27.53 28.05
CA PRO A 112 -23.14 -28.94 28.06
C PRO A 112 -23.61 -29.58 29.38
N PRO A 113 -24.15 -30.82 29.37
CA PRO A 113 -24.50 -31.49 30.61
C PRO A 113 -23.23 -31.70 31.46
N ASP A 114 -23.33 -31.39 32.75
CA ASP A 114 -22.27 -31.66 33.72
C ASP A 114 -21.92 -33.15 33.68
N ARG A 115 -20.62 -33.46 33.56
CA ARG A 115 -20.10 -34.82 33.39
C ARG A 115 -19.86 -35.52 34.72
#